data_AF-A0A954JQ33-F1
#
_entry.id   AF-A0A954JQ33-F1
#
_cell.length_a   1.000
_cell.length_b   1.000
_cell.length_c   1.000
_cell.angle_alpha   90.00
_cell.angle_beta   90.00
_cell.angle_gamma   90.00
#
_symmetry.space_group_name_H-M   'P 1'
#
loop_
_entity.id
_entity.type
_entity.pdbx_description
1 polymer ?
#
loop_
_entity_poly.entity_id
_entity_poly.type
_entity_poly.pdbx_seq_one_letter_code
_entity_poly.pdbx_strand_id
1 'polypeptide(L)' 'ETRIQYQNHARGSSVYLSDSAESFTDQTVDSGARRTGWAWGGLSMDLDCDGNQDLVVPAGFVTGTTTSDL' A
#
# COMPACT_ATOMS: atom_id res chain seq x y z
N GLU A 1 14.89 -10.72 -12.82
CA GLU A 1 14.33 -9.46 -12.28
C GLU A 1 12.95 -9.14 -12.81
N THR A 2 12.74 -9.05 -14.13
CA THR A 2 11.47 -8.65 -14.76
C THR A 2 10.23 -9.42 -14.28
N ARG A 3 10.31 -10.75 -14.13
CA ARG A 3 9.19 -11.57 -13.62
C ARG A 3 8.73 -11.14 -12.22
N ILE A 4 9.67 -10.81 -11.34
CA ILE A 4 9.38 -10.44 -9.96
C ILE A 4 8.68 -9.08 -9.93
N GLN A 5 9.14 -8.13 -10.75
CA GLN A 5 8.48 -6.83 -10.89
C GLN A 5 7.04 -6.95 -11.37
N TYR A 6 6.78 -7.78 -12.40
CA TYR A 6 5.40 -8.02 -12.86
C TYR A 6 4.53 -8.69 -11.80
N GLN A 7 5.09 -9.64 -11.06
CA GLN A 7 4.37 -10.26 -9.95
C GLN A 7 4.04 -9.26 -8.83
N ASN A 8 4.93 -8.31 -8.52
CA ASN A 8 4.64 -7.27 -7.55
C ASN A 8 3.56 -6.31 -8.06
N HIS A 9 3.62 -5.89 -9.32
CA HIS A 9 2.61 -5.02 -9.93
C HIS A 9 1.20 -5.64 -9.92
N ALA A 10 1.11 -6.94 -10.20
CA ALA A 10 -0.15 -7.67 -10.21
C ALA A 10 -0.75 -7.91 -8.81
N ARG A 11 0.04 -7.71 -7.74
CA ARG A 11 -0.38 -8.02 -6.36
C ARG A 11 -1.06 -6.86 -5.63
N GLY A 12 -0.93 -5.62 -6.10
CA GLY A 12 -1.56 -4.47 -5.44
C GLY A 12 -0.59 -3.34 -5.11
N SER A 13 -0.94 -2.58 -4.08
CA SER A 13 -0.15 -1.46 -3.54
C SER A 13 1.21 -1.90 -3.00
N SER A 14 2.17 -0.97 -3.03
CA SER A 14 3.48 -1.12 -2.39
C SER A 14 3.80 0.13 -1.57
N VAL A 15 4.43 -0.07 -0.42
CA VAL A 15 4.86 1.00 0.50
C VAL A 15 6.37 0.95 0.62
N TYR A 16 7.01 2.08 0.34
CA TYR A 16 8.45 2.25 0.42
C TYR A 16 8.76 3.37 1.41
N LEU A 17 9.53 3.07 2.45
CA LEU A 17 9.97 4.06 3.43
C LEU A 17 11.38 4.54 3.09
N SER A 18 11.61 5.84 3.18
CA SER A 18 12.93 6.43 2.96
C SER A 18 13.80 6.16 4.21
N ASP A 19 14.92 5.47 4.00
CA ASP A 19 15.95 5.31 5.05
C ASP A 19 16.99 6.43 4.98
N SER A 20 17.12 7.05 3.81
CA SER A 20 18.00 8.19 3.53
C SER A 20 17.49 8.96 2.30
N ALA A 21 18.12 10.09 1.99
CA ALA A 21 17.72 10.93 0.85
C ALA A 21 17.71 10.20 -0.52
N GLU A 22 18.45 9.09 -0.64
CA GLU A 22 18.62 8.37 -1.91
C GLU A 22 18.16 6.89 -1.84
N SER A 23 17.70 6.42 -0.68
CA SER A 23 17.35 5.01 -0.49
C SER A 23 15.96 4.82 0.10
N PHE A 24 15.29 3.79 -0.41
CA PHE A 24 14.00 3.35 0.10
C PHE A 24 14.03 1.85 0.38
N THR A 25 13.41 1.46 1.49
CA THR A 25 13.16 0.06 1.85
C THR A 25 11.69 -0.28 1.63
N ASP A 26 11.44 -1.43 0.99
CA ASP A 26 10.09 -1.98 0.82
C ASP A 26 9.56 -2.44 2.19
N GLN A 27 8.47 -1.81 2.63
CA GLN A 27 7.77 -2.05 3.89
C GLN A 27 6.33 -2.52 3.65
N THR A 28 6.03 -3.00 2.44
CA THR A 28 4.67 -3.36 2.00
C THR A 28 4.04 -4.47 2.84
N VAL A 29 4.84 -5.46 3.27
CA VAL A 29 4.35 -6.60 4.07
C VAL A 29 4.13 -6.16 5.52
N ASP A 30 5.12 -5.49 6.11
CA ASP A 30 5.11 -5.13 7.53
C ASP A 30 4.07 -4.04 7.84
N SER A 31 3.80 -3.15 6.90
CA SER A 31 2.71 -2.15 6.99
C SER A 31 1.31 -2.75 6.80
N GLY A 32 1.18 -4.00 6.34
CA GLY A 32 -0.10 -4.60 6.00
C GLY A 32 -0.73 -4.09 4.68
N ALA A 33 -0.12 -3.10 4.01
CA ALA A 33 -0.59 -2.52 2.75
C ALA A 33 -0.69 -3.55 1.62
N ARG A 34 0.02 -4.69 1.73
CA ARG A 34 -0.09 -5.80 0.78
C ARG A 34 -1.52 -6.33 0.60
N ARG A 35 -2.36 -6.26 1.63
CA ARG A 35 -3.71 -6.88 1.61
C ARG A 35 -4.80 -5.94 1.09
N THR A 36 -4.47 -4.70 0.75
CA THR A 36 -5.46 -3.67 0.42
C THR A 36 -5.80 -3.61 -1.07
N GLY A 37 -5.22 -4.46 -1.93
CA GLY A 37 -5.40 -4.38 -3.37
C GLY A 37 -4.75 -3.12 -3.97
N TRP A 38 -5.26 -2.64 -5.11
CA TRP A 38 -4.73 -1.43 -5.77
C TRP A 38 -5.25 -0.15 -5.13
N ALA A 39 -4.34 0.81 -4.93
CA ALA A 39 -4.66 2.16 -4.47
C ALA A 39 -5.28 3.00 -5.59
N TRP A 40 -6.26 3.82 -5.22
CA TRP A 40 -6.99 4.73 -6.12
C TRP A 40 -6.70 6.21 -5.85
N GLY A 41 -5.82 6.49 -4.88
CA GLY A 41 -5.44 7.84 -4.48
C GLY A 41 -4.74 7.83 -3.13
N GLY A 42 -4.40 9.01 -2.61
CA GLY A 42 -3.81 9.18 -1.28
C GLY A 42 -4.12 10.56 -0.72
N LEU A 43 -4.40 10.62 0.57
CA LEU A 43 -4.60 11.85 1.34
C LEU A 43 -3.69 11.84 2.56
N SER A 44 -3.02 12.96 2.82
CA SER A 44 -2.27 13.17 4.05
C SER A 44 -3.06 14.08 4.97
N MET A 45 -3.36 13.61 6.18
CA MET A 45 -4.05 14.37 7.22
C MET A 45 -3.78 13.75 8.60
N ASP A 46 -3.78 14.55 9.64
CA ASP A 46 -3.69 14.07 11.03
C ASP A 46 -5.10 13.67 11.52
N LEU A 47 -5.37 12.36 11.59
CA LEU A 47 -6.69 11.80 11.93
C LEU A 47 -6.90 11.66 13.43
N ASP A 48 -5.84 11.38 14.20
CA ASP A 48 -5.92 11.14 15.65
C ASP A 48 -5.46 12.32 16.51
N CYS A 49 -5.05 13.41 15.86
CA CYS A 49 -4.62 14.67 16.47
C CYS A 49 -3.34 14.54 17.33
N ASP A 50 -2.44 13.61 16.98
CA ASP A 50 -1.16 13.45 17.66
C ASP A 50 -0.05 14.39 17.13
N GLY A 51 -0.35 15.16 16.08
CA GLY A 51 0.58 16.09 15.42
C GLY A 51 1.43 15.45 14.33
N ASN A 52 1.34 14.14 14.14
CA ASN A 52 1.91 13.41 13.01
C ASN A 52 0.86 13.32 11.89
N GLN A 53 1.30 13.44 10.65
CA GLN A 53 0.39 13.25 9.52
C GLN A 53 0.17 11.75 9.28
N ASP A 54 -1.09 11.34 9.20
CA ASP A 54 -1.46 10.02 8.71
C ASP A 54 -1.54 10.00 7.19
N LEU A 55 -1.37 8.81 6.62
CA LEU A 55 -1.55 8.56 5.20
C LEU A 55 -2.78 7.67 4.98
N VAL A 56 -3.82 8.26 4.40
CA VAL A 56 -5.06 7.56 4.05
C VAL A 56 -5.03 7.20 2.56
N VAL A 57 -5.09 5.91 2.27
CA VAL A 57 -5.03 5.39 0.90
C VAL A 57 -6.31 4.59 0.63
N PRO A 58 -7.28 5.12 -0.14
CA PRO A 58 -8.41 4.32 -0.60
C PRO A 58 -7.88 3.23 -1.53
N ALA A 59 -8.09 1.98 -1.13
CA ALA A 59 -7.57 0.83 -1.83
C ALA A 59 -8.57 -0.33 -1.82
N GLY A 60 -8.53 -1.12 -2.88
CA GLY A 60 -9.42 -2.26 -3.07
C GLY A 60 -10.79 -1.85 -3.60
N PHE A 61 -11.49 -2.83 -4.14
CA PHE A 61 -12.89 -2.70 -4.57
C PHE A 61 -13.72 -3.58 -3.63
N VAL A 62 -14.95 -3.18 -3.30
CA VAL A 62 -15.85 -4.03 -2.50
C VAL A 62 -16.10 -5.30 -3.30
N THR A 63 -15.48 -6.40 -2.87
CA THR A 63 -15.73 -7.70 -3.48
C THR A 63 -16.98 -8.31 -2.88
N GLY A 64 -17.70 -9.10 -3.68
CA GLY A 64 -18.94 -9.74 -3.25
C GLY A 64 -18.72 -10.79 -2.16
N THR A 65 -19.76 -11.55 -1.84
CA THR A 65 -19.69 -12.63 -0.84
C THR A 65 -18.77 -13.78 -1.23
N THR A 66 -18.32 -13.82 -2.48
CA THR A 66 -17.43 -14.85 -3.02
C THR A 66 -15.98 -14.36 -2.90
N THR A 67 -15.18 -14.98 -2.04
CA THR A 67 -13.79 -14.57 -1.77
C THR A 67 -12.77 -15.29 -2.64
N SER A 68 -13.18 -16.18 -3.53
CA SER A 68 -12.28 -17.01 -4.34
C SER A 68 -11.61 -16.27 -5.51
N ASP A 69 -12.00 -15.02 -5.79
CA ASP A 69 -11.37 -14.13 -6.77
C ASP A 69 -10.42 -13.09 -6.13
N LEU A 70 -10.20 -13.19 -4.82
CA LEU A 70 -9.27 -12.36 -4.04
C LEU A 70 -7.82 -12.89 -4.08
#